data_AF-A0A955YCQ5-F1
#
_entry.id   AF-A0A955YCQ5-F1
#
_cell.length_a   1.000
_cell.length_b   1.000
_cell.length_c   1.000
_cell.angle_alpha   90.00
_cell.angle_beta   90.00
_cell.angle_gamma   90.00
#
_symmetry.space_group_name_H-M   'P 1'
#
loop_
_entity.id
_entity.type
_entity.pdbx_description
1 polymer ?
#
loop_
_entity_poly.entity_id
_entity_poly.type
_entity_poly.pdbx_seq_one_letter_code
_entity_poly.pdbx_strand_id
1 'polypeptide(L)'
;MPVLSRRAMVPLTCALMLRTLLMLLTLLMGCAQDLVPPAAPAGTPCETLDDCAPVDTPTCGSLRACVDGVCEATPSLYRPCPE
;
A
#
# COMPACT_ATOMS: atom_id res chain seq x y z
N MET A 1 -62.27 -26.84 14.02
CA MET A 1 -61.22 -27.05 12.99
C MET A 1 -60.82 -25.68 12.45
N PRO A 2 -59.65 -25.12 12.81
CA PRO A 2 -59.26 -23.80 12.33
C PRO A 2 -58.74 -23.88 10.89
N VAL A 3 -59.32 -23.08 10.02
CA VAL A 3 -58.93 -22.91 8.61
C VAL A 3 -57.62 -22.10 8.59
N LEU A 4 -56.49 -22.78 8.35
CA LEU A 4 -55.19 -22.13 8.19
C LEU A 4 -55.21 -21.22 6.96
N SER A 5 -55.13 -19.92 7.21
CA SER A 5 -55.04 -18.83 6.25
C SER A 5 -53.77 -18.94 5.39
N ARG A 6 -53.91 -19.45 4.16
CA ARG A 6 -52.82 -19.55 3.16
C ARG A 6 -52.30 -18.19 2.64
N ARG A 7 -52.92 -17.06 3.05
CA ARG A 7 -52.59 -15.73 2.52
C ARG A 7 -51.38 -15.07 3.17
N ALA A 8 -50.92 -15.54 4.33
CA ALA A 8 -49.79 -14.95 5.05
C ALA A 8 -48.41 -15.49 4.62
N MET A 9 -48.37 -16.57 3.83
CA MET A 9 -47.11 -17.29 3.55
C MET A 9 -46.29 -16.66 2.42
N VAL A 10 -46.95 -15.99 1.46
CA VAL A 10 -46.30 -15.38 0.28
C VAL A 10 -45.44 -14.14 0.60
N PRO A 11 -45.85 -13.18 1.45
CA PRO A 11 -45.00 -12.02 1.73
C PRO A 11 -43.78 -12.39 2.59
N LEU A 12 -43.92 -13.41 3.45
CA LEU A 12 -42.88 -13.82 4.38
C LEU A 12 -41.71 -14.49 3.67
N THR A 13 -42.00 -15.36 2.70
CA THR A 13 -40.98 -16.04 1.88
C THR A 13 -40.27 -15.09 0.92
N CYS A 14 -41.01 -14.10 0.37
CA CYS A 14 -40.43 -13.07 -0.50
C CYS A 14 -39.45 -12.16 0.26
N ALA A 15 -39.81 -11.75 1.48
CA ALA A 15 -38.93 -10.95 2.34
C ALA A 15 -37.68 -11.73 2.79
N LEU A 16 -37.81 -13.04 3.04
CA LEU A 16 -36.67 -13.89 3.41
C LEU A 16 -35.66 -14.03 2.26
N MET A 17 -36.16 -14.29 1.04
CA MET A 17 -35.34 -14.41 -0.18
C MET A 17 -34.61 -13.10 -0.51
N LEU A 18 -35.28 -11.95 -0.35
CA LEU A 18 -34.66 -10.66 -0.60
C LEU A 18 -33.51 -10.39 0.39
N ARG A 19 -33.68 -10.75 1.67
CA ARG A 19 -32.65 -10.59 2.70
C ARG A 19 -31.43 -11.47 2.47
N THR A 20 -31.63 -12.74 2.12
CA THR A 20 -30.52 -13.66 1.81
C THR A 20 -29.76 -13.22 0.56
N LEU A 21 -30.47 -12.75 -0.47
CA LEU A 21 -29.86 -12.18 -1.67
C LEU A 21 -29.04 -10.93 -1.36
N LEU A 22 -29.56 -10.03 -0.52
CA LEU A 22 -28.86 -8.80 -0.13
C LEU A 22 -27.59 -9.09 0.67
N MET A 23 -27.65 -10.04 1.62
CA MET A 23 -26.49 -10.51 2.39
C MET A 23 -25.41 -11.09 1.47
N LEU A 24 -25.80 -11.93 0.49
CA LEU A 24 -24.87 -12.52 -0.46
C LEU A 24 -24.19 -11.46 -1.34
N LEU A 25 -24.94 -10.44 -1.80
CA LEU A 25 -24.40 -9.31 -2.55
C LEU A 25 -23.38 -8.50 -1.74
N THR A 26 -23.61 -8.29 -0.44
CA THR A 26 -22.64 -7.57 0.41
C THR A 26 -21.36 -8.35 0.65
N LEU A 27 -21.41 -9.69 0.72
CA LEU A 27 -20.23 -10.55 0.82
C LEU A 27 -19.36 -10.49 -0.45
N LEU A 28 -19.98 -10.35 -1.63
CA LEU A 28 -19.27 -10.26 -2.91
C LEU A 28 -18.63 -8.88 -3.15
N MET A 29 -19.18 -7.81 -2.59
CA MET A 29 -18.63 -6.44 -2.69
C MET A 29 -17.46 -6.17 -1.73
N GLY A 30 -17.16 -7.11 -0.81
CA GLY A 30 -16.21 -6.93 0.28
C GLY A 30 -14.81 -7.51 0.06
N CYS A 31 -14.39 -7.79 -1.18
CA CYS A 31 -13.01 -8.21 -1.45
C CYS A 31 -12.05 -7.04 -1.14
N ALA A 32 -11.48 -7.03 0.07
CA ALA A 32 -10.36 -6.17 0.41
C ALA A 32 -9.26 -6.42 -0.63
N GLN A 33 -8.92 -5.38 -1.41
CA GLN A 33 -7.85 -5.49 -2.38
C GLN A 33 -6.53 -5.68 -1.61
N ASP A 34 -5.77 -6.70 -1.97
CA ASP A 34 -4.40 -6.84 -1.48
C ASP A 34 -3.61 -5.60 -1.88
N LEU A 35 -3.16 -4.84 -0.88
CA LEU A 35 -2.28 -3.69 -1.06
C LEU A 35 -0.92 -4.22 -1.50
N VAL A 36 -0.58 -4.06 -2.79
CA VAL A 36 0.76 -4.34 -3.29
C VAL A 36 1.65 -3.12 -2.98
N PRO A 37 2.66 -3.24 -2.12
CA PRO A 37 3.60 -2.14 -1.91
C PRO A 37 4.37 -1.85 -3.20
N PRO A 38 4.70 -0.58 -3.48
CA PRO A 38 5.49 -0.22 -4.64
C PRO A 38 6.87 -0.92 -4.58
N ALA A 39 7.43 -1.22 -5.75
CA ALA A 39 8.80 -1.72 -5.84
C ALA A 39 9.77 -0.71 -5.21
N ALA A 40 10.81 -1.21 -4.53
CA ALA A 40 11.84 -0.36 -3.94
C ALA A 40 12.48 0.54 -5.00
N PRO A 41 12.81 1.81 -4.67
CA PRO A 41 13.50 2.70 -5.59
C PRO A 41 14.84 2.10 -6.03
N ALA A 42 15.16 2.23 -7.31
CA ALA A 42 16.43 1.77 -7.85
C ALA A 42 17.57 2.67 -7.34
N GLY A 43 18.62 2.08 -6.78
CA GLY A 43 19.83 2.79 -6.41
C GLY A 43 20.73 2.01 -5.46
N THR A 44 21.85 2.63 -5.09
CA THR A 44 22.80 2.07 -4.12
C THR A 44 22.23 2.22 -2.71
N PRO A 45 22.10 1.15 -1.92
CA PRO A 45 21.64 1.25 -0.54
C PRO A 45 22.65 2.03 0.31
N CYS A 46 22.16 2.77 1.30
CA CYS A 46 22.98 3.57 2.23
C CYS A 46 22.32 3.69 3.60
N GLU A 47 23.12 3.92 4.63
CA GLU A 47 22.66 4.29 5.97
C GLU A 47 23.03 5.73 6.31
N THR A 48 24.14 6.21 5.75
CA THR A 48 24.74 7.51 6.02
C THR A 48 25.09 8.24 4.71
N LEU A 49 25.41 9.54 4.84
CA LEU A 49 25.88 10.35 3.71
C LEU A 49 27.21 9.81 3.15
N ASP A 50 28.08 9.30 4.01
CA ASP A 50 29.41 8.82 3.63
C ASP A 50 29.33 7.57 2.75
N ASP A 51 28.28 6.75 2.88
CA ASP A 51 28.05 5.56 2.04
C ASP A 51 27.76 5.93 0.57
N CYS A 52 27.33 7.16 0.31
CA CYS A 52 27.03 7.68 -1.02
C CYS A 52 28.20 8.44 -1.66
N ALA A 53 29.34 8.53 -0.97
CA ALA A 53 30.57 9.07 -1.54
C ALA A 53 31.19 8.09 -2.54
N PRO A 54 31.88 8.56 -3.59
CA PRO A 54 32.64 7.68 -4.46
C PRO A 54 33.72 6.94 -3.68
N VAL A 55 33.79 5.63 -3.88
CA VAL A 55 34.87 4.78 -3.35
C VAL A 55 36.20 5.37 -3.81
N ASP A 56 37.15 5.53 -2.88
CA ASP A 56 38.48 6.10 -3.10
C ASP A 56 38.59 7.63 -3.21
N THR A 57 37.52 8.38 -2.91
CA THR A 57 37.58 9.85 -2.82
C THR A 57 37.36 10.34 -1.39
N PRO A 58 38.02 11.44 -0.96
CA PRO A 58 37.73 12.05 0.32
C PRO A 58 36.25 12.48 0.37
N THR A 59 35.60 12.33 1.54
CA THR A 59 34.18 12.69 1.72
C THR A 59 33.96 14.21 1.76
N CYS A 60 34.34 14.89 0.68
CA CYS A 60 34.22 16.31 0.45
C CYS A 60 34.00 16.57 -1.05
N GLY A 61 33.59 17.78 -1.41
CA GLY A 61 33.12 18.13 -2.74
C GLY A 61 31.62 17.84 -2.93
N SER A 62 31.23 17.48 -4.15
CA SER A 62 29.84 17.15 -4.50
C SER A 62 29.47 15.75 -4.02
N LEU A 63 28.47 15.67 -3.14
CA LEU A 63 28.02 14.43 -2.52
C LEU A 63 26.57 14.14 -2.89
N ARG A 64 26.23 12.84 -2.94
CA ARG A 64 24.86 12.33 -3.13
C ARG A 64 24.24 12.12 -1.75
N ALA A 65 23.02 12.58 -1.52
CA ALA A 65 22.36 12.35 -0.23
C ALA A 65 21.89 10.89 -0.12
N CYS A 66 21.82 10.39 1.12
CA CYS A 66 21.12 9.16 1.44
C CYS A 66 19.67 9.50 1.79
N VAL A 67 18.73 9.14 0.93
CA VAL A 67 17.29 9.45 1.08
C VAL A 67 16.52 8.14 1.01
N ASP A 68 15.68 7.88 2.02
CA ASP A 68 14.89 6.65 2.12
C ASP A 68 15.73 5.36 1.99
N GLY A 69 16.96 5.38 2.52
CA GLY A 69 17.90 4.25 2.50
C GLY A 69 18.57 4.02 1.14
N VAL A 70 18.47 4.98 0.20
CA VAL A 70 19.06 4.89 -1.13
C VAL A 70 19.80 6.18 -1.50
N CYS A 71 20.97 6.06 -2.11
CA CYS A 71 21.72 7.21 -2.60
C CYS A 71 21.02 7.88 -3.79
N GLU A 72 20.81 9.19 -3.72
CA GLU A 72 20.20 9.97 -4.81
C GLU A 72 20.96 9.81 -6.12
N ALA A 73 20.29 9.79 -7.27
CA ALA A 73 20.98 9.60 -8.56
C ALA A 73 21.98 10.74 -8.90
N THR A 74 21.70 11.97 -8.47
CA THR A 74 22.49 13.16 -8.77
C THR A 74 22.99 13.81 -7.49
N PRO A 75 24.23 14.33 -7.43
CA PRO A 75 24.73 15.05 -6.27
C PRO A 75 23.86 16.29 -5.98
N SER A 76 23.43 16.43 -4.73
CA SER A 76 22.61 17.54 -4.25
C SER A 76 23.28 18.30 -3.09
N LEU A 77 24.33 17.72 -2.52
CA LEU A 77 25.03 18.26 -1.36
C LEU A 77 26.46 18.66 -1.72
N TYR A 78 26.99 19.65 -1.00
CA TYR A 78 28.37 20.08 -1.11
C TYR A 78 29.00 20.19 0.28
N ARG A 79 30.15 19.54 0.47
CA ARG A 79 30.96 19.66 1.69
C ARG A 79 32.34 20.22 1.33
N PRO A 80 32.81 21.32 1.95
CA PRO A 80 34.13 21.83 1.66
C PRO A 80 35.22 20.81 2.02
N CYS A 81 36.25 20.70 1.19
CA CYS A 81 37.42 19.88 1.48
C CYS A 81 38.34 20.62 2.45
N PRO A 82 38.94 19.92 3.44
CA PRO A 82 40.02 20.49 4.21
C PRO A 82 41.19 20.81 3.27
N GLU A 83 41.73 22.02 3.44
CA GLU A 83 42.85 22.56 2.68
C GLU A 83 44.22 22.08 3.15
#